data_AF-A0A4R1F5G9-F1
#
_entry.id   AF-A0A4R1F5G9-F1
#
_cell.length_a   1.000
_cell.length_b   1.000
_cell.length_c   1.000
_cell.angle_alpha   90.00
_cell.angle_beta   90.00
_cell.angle_gamma   90.00
#
_symmetry.space_group_name_H-M   'P 1'
#
loop_
_entity.id
_entity.type
_entity.pdbx_description
1 polymer ?
#
loop_
_entity_poly.entity_id
_entity_poly.type
_entity_poly.pdbx_seq_one_letter_code
_entity_poly.pdbx_strand_id
1 'polypeptide(L)'
;MLNRSTNYILAVVTLLISGCSSTGVVPMSQDSYYIGKKDGSPGLGVSLSNKAKVYQEANAFCLKKNLEVMVLRETVTPAAPARLGSTELHFKCVKPGGTAKPLAKDADTVIKVQPGL
;
A
#
# COMPACT_ATOMS: atom_id res chain seq x y z
N MET A 1 -9.66 28.51 36.82
CA MET A 1 -9.42 29.14 35.51
C MET A 1 -8.36 28.32 34.77
N LEU A 2 -8.76 27.31 33.99
CA LEU A 2 -7.79 26.58 33.17
C LEU A 2 -7.35 27.48 32.02
N ASN A 3 -6.04 27.68 31.94
CA ASN A 3 -5.40 28.69 31.12
C ASN A 3 -5.59 28.36 29.63
N ARG A 4 -6.04 29.34 28.82
CA ARG A 4 -6.30 29.16 27.39
C ARG A 4 -5.06 28.65 26.65
N SER A 5 -3.86 28.99 27.14
CA SER A 5 -2.56 28.51 26.69
C SER A 5 -2.26 27.05 27.05
N THR A 6 -2.77 26.51 28.16
CA THR A 6 -2.63 25.08 28.50
C THR A 6 -3.36 24.19 27.49
N ASN A 7 -4.52 24.65 26.99
CA ASN A 7 -5.28 23.93 25.95
C ASN A 7 -4.55 23.91 24.60
N TYR A 8 -3.81 24.98 24.25
CA TYR A 8 -3.01 25.04 23.02
C TYR A 8 -1.81 24.09 23.09
N ILE A 9 -1.13 24.02 24.24
CA ILE A 9 0.00 23.10 24.43
C ILE A 9 -0.49 21.64 24.33
N LEU A 10 -1.64 21.33 24.91
CA LEU A 10 -2.23 19.99 24.83
C LEU A 10 -2.63 19.60 23.40
N ALA A 11 -3.08 20.55 22.58
CA ALA A 11 -3.43 20.32 21.17
C ALA A 11 -2.21 20.11 20.25
N VAL A 12 -1.06 20.72 20.57
CA VAL A 12 0.18 20.52 19.80
C VAL A 12 0.81 19.14 20.09
N VAL A 13 0.71 18.66 21.34
CA VAL A 13 1.25 17.36 21.75
C VAL A 13 0.50 16.18 21.11
N THR A 14 -0.81 16.28 20.89
CA THR A 14 -1.59 15.21 20.26
C THR A 14 -1.33 15.05 18.76
N LEU A 15 -0.83 16.08 18.07
CA LEU A 15 -0.55 16.03 16.62
C LEU A 15 0.71 15.19 16.29
N LEU A 16 1.65 15.10 17.24
CA LEU A 16 2.93 14.42 17.05
C LEU A 16 2.86 12.88 17.19
N ILE A 17 1.74 12.33 17.67
CA ILE A 17 1.59 10.89 17.94
C ILE A 17 0.90 10.14 16.78
N SER A 18 0.79 10.76 15.59
CA SER A 18 0.26 10.07 14.41
C SER A 18 1.28 9.04 13.91
N GLY A 19 1.12 7.79 14.32
CA GLY A 19 1.90 6.66 13.81
C GLY A 19 1.69 6.54 12.30
N CYS A 20 2.74 6.78 11.50
CA CYS A 20 2.66 6.67 10.06
C CYS A 20 2.59 5.19 9.66
N SER A 21 1.39 4.69 9.41
CA SER A 21 1.12 3.30 8.97
C SER A 21 1.46 3.06 7.49
N SER A 22 1.84 4.10 6.75
CA SER A 22 2.31 4.04 5.36
C SER A 22 3.76 4.48 5.26
N THR A 23 4.53 3.90 4.34
CA THR A 23 5.82 4.49 3.95
C THR A 23 5.66 5.83 3.23
N GLY A 24 4.45 6.12 2.72
CA GLY A 24 4.25 7.12 1.67
C GLY A 24 4.89 6.68 0.36
N VAL A 25 4.82 7.56 -0.65
CA VAL A 25 5.46 7.30 -1.96
C VAL A 25 6.95 7.55 -1.85
N VAL A 26 7.73 6.50 -2.05
CA VAL A 26 9.20 6.54 -2.07
C VAL A 26 9.68 6.43 -3.51
N PRO A 27 10.46 7.40 -4.04
CA PRO A 27 11.07 7.27 -5.36
C PRO A 27 12.13 6.18 -5.37
N MET A 28 12.13 5.38 -6.43
CA MET A 28 13.12 4.36 -6.74
C MET A 28 13.89 4.75 -8.03
N SER A 29 14.71 3.86 -8.55
CA SER A 29 15.45 4.10 -9.81
C SER A 29 14.52 4.17 -11.03
N GLN A 30 14.92 4.91 -12.06
CA GLN A 30 14.31 4.88 -13.41
C GLN A 30 12.79 5.19 -13.42
N ASP A 31 12.39 6.27 -12.75
CA ASP A 31 10.99 6.75 -12.67
C ASP A 31 10.01 5.72 -12.10
N SER A 32 10.50 4.82 -11.25
CA SER A 32 9.66 3.92 -10.46
C SER A 32 9.50 4.41 -9.03
N TYR A 33 8.42 3.98 -8.41
CA TYR A 33 8.00 4.38 -7.08
C TYR A 33 7.55 3.18 -6.28
N TYR A 34 7.68 3.30 -4.97
CA TYR A 34 7.31 2.28 -4.00
C TYR A 34 6.36 2.84 -2.94
N ILE A 35 5.33 2.08 -2.57
CA ILE A 35 4.49 2.33 -1.40
C ILE A 35 4.30 1.01 -0.65
N GLY A 36 4.52 1.04 0.66
CA GLY A 36 4.21 -0.07 1.56
C GLY A 36 3.22 0.37 2.65
N LYS A 37 2.23 -0.48 2.92
CA LYS A 37 1.35 -0.37 4.09
C LYS A 37 1.37 -1.64 4.91
N LYS A 38 1.31 -1.48 6.22
CA LYS A 38 1.28 -2.57 7.19
C LYS A 38 0.02 -2.46 8.03
N ASP A 39 -0.54 -3.61 8.39
CA ASP A 39 -1.69 -3.66 9.30
C ASP A 39 -1.35 -3.06 10.66
N GLY A 40 -2.27 -2.26 11.20
CA GLY A 40 -2.14 -1.66 12.52
C GLY A 40 -2.45 -2.63 13.67
N SER A 41 -3.05 -3.79 13.37
CA SER A 41 -3.44 -4.80 14.36
C SER A 41 -3.19 -6.23 13.84
N PRO A 42 -2.85 -7.18 14.71
CA PRO A 42 -2.81 -8.60 14.37
C PRO A 42 -4.16 -9.09 13.86
N GLY A 43 -4.13 -10.00 12.89
CA GLY A 43 -5.32 -10.60 12.28
C GLY A 43 -4.96 -11.83 11.46
N LEU A 44 -5.97 -12.44 10.85
CA LEU A 44 -5.80 -13.54 9.91
C LEU A 44 -6.22 -13.10 8.51
N GLY A 45 -5.38 -13.37 7.52
CA GLY A 45 -5.70 -13.15 6.10
C GLY A 45 -5.22 -11.83 5.52
N VAL A 46 -5.74 -11.49 4.34
CA VAL A 46 -5.30 -10.33 3.53
C VAL A 46 -6.01 -9.06 3.96
N SER A 47 -5.24 -7.99 4.15
CA SER A 47 -5.78 -6.66 4.38
C SER A 47 -6.20 -5.97 3.08
N LEU A 48 -7.46 -6.22 2.68
CA LEU A 48 -8.10 -5.55 1.54
C LEU A 48 -8.03 -4.02 1.65
N SER A 49 -8.09 -3.50 2.88
CA SER A 49 -7.99 -2.06 3.14
C SER A 49 -6.61 -1.49 2.83
N ASN A 50 -5.53 -2.20 3.18
CA ASN A 50 -4.17 -1.77 2.84
C ASN A 50 -3.94 -1.81 1.34
N LYS A 51 -4.45 -2.87 0.68
CA LYS A 51 -4.43 -2.96 -0.79
C LYS A 51 -5.10 -1.75 -1.43
N ALA A 52 -6.34 -1.45 -1.07
CA ALA A 52 -7.04 -0.28 -1.62
C ALA A 52 -6.28 1.04 -1.37
N LYS A 53 -5.72 1.21 -0.16
CA LYS A 53 -5.01 2.44 0.22
C LYS A 53 -3.70 2.64 -0.56
N VAL A 54 -2.91 1.60 -0.82
CA VAL A 54 -1.67 1.77 -1.62
C VAL A 54 -1.98 2.20 -3.06
N TYR A 55 -3.07 1.69 -3.64
CA TYR A 55 -3.55 2.13 -4.96
C TYR A 55 -4.07 3.56 -4.93
N GLN A 56 -4.83 3.96 -3.90
CA GLN A 56 -5.29 5.34 -3.73
C GLN A 56 -4.12 6.32 -3.62
N GLU A 57 -3.10 6.01 -2.82
CA GLU A 57 -1.90 6.84 -2.66
C GLU A 57 -1.10 6.94 -3.97
N ALA A 58 -0.92 5.82 -4.69
CA ALA A 58 -0.26 5.82 -6.00
C ALA A 58 -1.01 6.68 -7.02
N ASN A 59 -2.34 6.52 -7.09
CA ASN A 59 -3.19 7.30 -8.00
C ASN A 59 -3.11 8.79 -7.67
N ALA A 60 -3.25 9.17 -6.40
CA ALA A 60 -3.14 10.56 -5.98
C ALA A 60 -1.77 11.17 -6.32
N PHE A 61 -0.69 10.37 -6.25
CA PHE A 61 0.65 10.81 -6.62
C PHE A 61 0.83 11.03 -8.13
N CYS A 62 0.38 10.09 -8.97
CA CYS A 62 0.49 10.24 -10.42
C CYS A 62 -0.47 11.31 -10.97
N LEU A 63 -1.67 11.44 -10.40
CA LEU A 63 -2.65 12.45 -10.81
C LEU A 63 -2.13 13.89 -10.63
N LYS A 64 -1.34 14.15 -9.57
CA LYS A 64 -0.66 15.45 -9.38
C LYS A 64 0.31 15.81 -10.53
N LYS A 65 0.71 14.83 -11.33
CA LYS A 65 1.59 14.97 -12.51
C LYS A 65 0.83 14.88 -13.83
N ASN A 66 -0.50 14.77 -13.81
CA ASN A 66 -1.34 14.46 -14.98
C ASN A 66 -0.95 13.13 -15.66
N LEU A 67 -0.56 12.14 -14.86
CA LEU A 67 -0.16 10.80 -15.31
C LEU A 67 -1.05 9.74 -14.66
N GLU A 68 -1.04 8.53 -15.22
CA GLU A 68 -1.74 7.36 -14.70
C GLU A 68 -0.77 6.37 -14.04
N VAL A 69 -1.28 5.58 -13.10
CA VAL A 69 -0.50 4.53 -12.43
C VAL A 69 -0.35 3.33 -13.35
N MET A 70 0.89 2.93 -13.62
CA MET A 70 1.23 1.62 -14.19
C MET A 70 1.83 0.73 -13.10
N VAL A 71 1.11 -0.31 -12.71
CA VAL A 71 1.59 -1.29 -11.74
C VAL A 71 2.74 -2.10 -12.35
N LEU A 72 3.87 -2.13 -11.65
CA LEU A 72 5.00 -3.01 -11.99
C LEU A 72 4.92 -4.33 -11.22
N ARG A 73 4.61 -4.24 -9.92
CA ARG A 73 4.47 -5.39 -9.02
C ARG A 73 3.59 -5.02 -7.84
N GLU A 74 2.72 -5.93 -7.46
CA GLU A 74 1.99 -5.89 -6.21
C GLU A 74 2.38 -7.12 -5.38
N THR A 75 2.78 -6.92 -4.12
CA THR A 75 3.04 -8.00 -3.18
C THR A 75 2.09 -7.87 -2.01
N VAL A 76 1.28 -8.90 -1.77
CA VAL A 76 0.35 -8.96 -0.63
C VAL A 76 0.82 -10.04 0.32
N THR A 77 1.22 -9.65 1.53
CA THR A 77 1.56 -10.60 2.59
C THR A 77 0.37 -10.71 3.54
N PRO A 78 -0.31 -11.87 3.61
CA PRO A 78 -1.39 -12.06 4.56
C PRO A 78 -0.87 -12.05 6.00
N ALA A 79 -1.69 -11.52 6.90
CA ALA A 79 -1.50 -11.60 8.33
C ALA A 79 -1.61 -13.06 8.79
N ALA A 80 -0.75 -13.43 9.73
CA ALA A 80 -0.64 -14.76 10.32
C ALA A 80 -0.35 -14.61 11.83
N PRO A 81 -0.46 -15.67 12.64
CA PRO A 81 -0.02 -15.63 14.03
C PRO A 81 1.41 -15.09 14.13
N ALA A 82 1.62 -14.09 14.99
CA ALA A 82 2.88 -13.36 15.15
C ALA A 82 3.41 -12.58 13.92
N ARG A 83 2.65 -12.44 12.83
CA ARG A 83 3.02 -11.66 11.65
C ARG A 83 1.89 -10.75 11.17
N LEU A 84 2.11 -9.45 11.21
CA LEU A 84 1.20 -8.46 10.63
C LEU A 84 1.19 -8.56 9.11
N GLY A 85 0.00 -8.42 8.51
CA GLY A 85 -0.13 -8.36 7.06
C GLY A 85 0.44 -7.05 6.51
N SER A 86 0.79 -7.08 5.23
CA SER A 86 1.29 -5.92 4.51
C SER A 86 0.89 -5.96 3.05
N THR A 87 0.88 -4.79 2.43
CA THR A 87 0.75 -4.65 0.98
C THR A 87 1.78 -3.68 0.48
N GLU A 88 2.47 -4.08 -0.58
CA GLU A 88 3.56 -3.36 -1.20
C GLU A 88 3.24 -3.18 -2.68
N LEU A 89 3.41 -1.97 -3.18
CA LEU A 89 3.12 -1.62 -4.57
C LEU A 89 4.33 -0.92 -5.18
N HIS A 90 4.86 -1.52 -6.24
CA HIS A 90 5.82 -0.90 -7.14
C HIS A 90 5.10 -0.44 -8.39
N PHE A 91 5.29 0.82 -8.78
CA PHE A 91 4.59 1.40 -9.90
C PHE A 91 5.42 2.46 -10.62
N LYS A 92 4.99 2.85 -11.82
CA LYS A 92 5.43 4.06 -12.52
C LYS A 92 4.24 4.97 -12.77
N CYS A 93 4.51 6.25 -12.95
CA CYS A 93 3.54 7.17 -13.54
C CYS A 93 3.79 7.24 -15.05
N VAL A 94 2.77 6.93 -15.85
CA VAL A 94 2.86 6.91 -17.32
C VAL A 94 1.83 7.83 -17.94
N LYS A 95 2.00 8.17 -19.22
CA LYS A 95 1.02 9.01 -19.92
C LYS A 95 -0.35 8.32 -19.92
N PRO A 96 -1.44 9.08 -19.74
CA PRO A 96 -2.79 8.55 -19.84
C PRO A 96 -3.06 7.88 -21.18
N GLY A 97 -3.98 6.91 -21.19
CA GLY A 97 -4.43 6.24 -22.42
C GLY A 97 -3.88 4.83 -22.62
N GLY A 98 -3.33 4.21 -21.57
CA GLY A 98 -3.11 2.77 -21.56
C GLY A 98 -4.45 2.02 -21.53
N THR A 99 -4.56 0.91 -22.27
CA THR A 99 -5.69 0.00 -22.11
C THR A 99 -5.54 -0.79 -20.81
N ALA A 100 -6.55 -0.77 -19.95
CA ALA A 100 -6.60 -1.63 -18.77
C ALA A 100 -6.42 -3.09 -19.21
N LYS A 101 -5.35 -3.74 -18.75
CA LYS A 101 -5.20 -5.17 -18.97
C LYS A 101 -6.33 -5.87 -18.19
N PRO A 102 -7.06 -6.82 -18.80
CA PRO A 102 -8.00 -7.65 -18.06
C PRO A 102 -7.28 -8.27 -16.86
N LEU A 103 -7.99 -8.36 -15.73
CA LEU A 103 -7.49 -9.07 -14.55
C LEU A 103 -7.33 -10.56 -14.92
N ALA A 104 -6.16 -10.93 -15.44
CA ALA A 104 -5.81 -12.32 -15.69
C ALA A 104 -5.67 -12.99 -14.32
N LYS A 105 -6.59 -13.90 -14.02
CA LYS A 105 -6.49 -14.78 -12.86
C LYS A 105 -5.47 -15.86 -13.20
N ASP A 106 -4.19 -15.54 -13.11
CA ASP A 106 -3.16 -16.56 -13.19
C ASP A 106 -3.34 -17.52 -12.00
N ALA A 107 -3.50 -18.81 -12.29
CA ALA A 107 -3.63 -19.82 -11.25
C ALA A 107 -2.27 -19.98 -10.56
N ASP A 108 -2.16 -19.52 -9.32
CA ASP A 108 -0.94 -19.50 -8.50
C ASP A 108 -0.32 -20.89 -8.20
N THR A 109 -0.85 -21.99 -8.76
CA THR A 109 -0.28 -23.33 -8.51
C THR A 109 -0.48 -24.26 -9.70
N VAL A 110 0.62 -24.56 -10.41
CA VAL A 110 0.70 -25.75 -11.27
C VAL A 110 0.95 -26.94 -10.34
N ILE A 111 -0.10 -27.67 -9.97
CA ILE A 111 0.05 -28.93 -9.23
C ILE A 111 0.66 -29.94 -10.21
N LYS A 112 1.97 -30.21 -10.09
CA LYS A 112 2.62 -31.33 -10.78
C LYS A 112 2.11 -32.63 -10.15
N VAL A 113 1.08 -33.23 -10.72
CA VAL A 113 0.71 -34.61 -10.43
C VAL A 113 1.79 -35.50 -11.03
N GLN A 114 2.62 -36.10 -10.18
CA GLN A 114 3.56 -37.15 -10.56
C GLN A 114 2.81 -38.48 -10.43
N PRO A 115 2.43 -39.17 -11.53
CA PRO A 115 1.77 -40.46 -11.41
C PRO A 115 2.81 -41.46 -10.87
N GLY A 116 2.59 -41.94 -9.65
CA GLY A 116 3.36 -43.04 -9.09
C GLY A 116 3.09 -44.30 -9.89
N LEU A 117 4.15 -44.87 -10.43
CA LEU A 117 4.23 -46.20 -11.04
C LEU A 117 4.01 -47.27 -9.97
#